data_AF-A0A0Q8M9W0-F1
#
_entry.id   AF-A0A0Q8M9W0-F1
#
_cell.length_a   1.000
_cell.length_b   1.000
_cell.length_c   1.000
_cell.angle_alpha   90.00
_cell.angle_beta   90.00
_cell.angle_gamma   90.00
#
_symmetry.space_group_name_H-M   'P 1'
#
loop_
_entity.id
_entity.type
_entity.pdbx_description
1 polymer ?
#
loop_
_entity_poly.entity_id
_entity_poly.type
_entity_poly.pdbx_seq_one_letter_code
_entity_poly.pdbx_strand_id
1 'polypeptide(L)' 'MDDLTDRQLEALQDLSRKRAGEPVPFVNIADARALTELGLAERSREGWNITAAGAALLARLAAG' A
#
# COMPACT_ATOMS: atom_id res chain seq x y z
N MET A 1 -10.03 -13.28 5.16
CA MET A 1 -9.23 -12.20 5.76
C MET A 1 -7.95 -12.28 4.97
N ASP A 2 -7.80 -11.41 3.98
CA ASP A 2 -6.63 -11.46 3.10
C ASP A 2 -5.45 -10.97 3.91
N ASP A 3 -4.78 -11.90 4.59
CA ASP A 3 -3.59 -11.63 5.36
C ASP A 3 -2.52 -11.17 4.39
N LEU A 4 -2.26 -9.86 4.39
CA LEU A 4 -1.13 -9.29 3.66
C LEU A 4 0.13 -9.95 4.20
N THR A 5 1.00 -10.36 3.29
CA THR A 5 2.37 -10.72 3.70
C THR A 5 3.06 -9.49 4.29
N ASP A 6 4.07 -9.69 5.13
CA ASP A 6 4.83 -8.58 5.74
C ASP A 6 5.33 -7.56 4.70
N ARG A 7 5.78 -8.04 3.53
CA ARG A 7 6.25 -7.18 2.44
C ARG A 7 5.12 -6.40 1.74
N GLN A 8 3.93 -6.98 1.63
CA GLN A 8 2.75 -6.28 1.11
C GLN A 8 2.24 -5.25 2.12
N LEU A 9 2.30 -5.56 3.42
CA LEU A 9 1.95 -4.60 4.47
C LEU A 9 2.94 -3.43 4.50
N GLU A 10 4.24 -3.70 4.42
CA GLU A 10 5.28 -2.67 4.31
C GLU A 10 5.07 -1.79 3.07
N ALA A 11 4.85 -2.40 1.90
CA ALA A 11 4.54 -1.67 0.68
C ALA A 11 3.26 -0.81 0.81
N LEU A 12 2.22 -1.31 1.48
CA LEU A 12 0.99 -0.56 1.73
C LEU A 12 1.22 0.63 2.66
N GLN A 13 2.05 0.46 3.70
CA GLN A 13 2.49 1.54 4.60
C GLN A 13 3.28 2.60 3.86
N ASP A 14 4.21 2.20 2.99
CA ASP A 14 4.96 3.11 2.13
C ASP A 14 4.02 3.90 1.21
N LEU A 15 3.06 3.26 0.56
CA LEU A 15 2.11 3.98 -0.29
C LEU A 15 1.27 4.99 0.52
N SER A 16 0.95 4.68 1.77
CA SER A 16 0.29 5.63 2.69
C SER A 16 1.17 6.82 3.05
N ARG A 17 2.44 6.58 3.40
CA ARG A 17 3.43 7.64 3.69
C ARG A 17 3.66 8.54 2.47
N LYS A 18 3.82 7.93 1.29
CA LYS A 18 3.97 8.65 0.01
C LYS A 18 2.80 9.59 -0.24
N ARG A 19 1.56 9.14 0.02
CA ARG A 19 0.35 9.96 -0.12
C ARG A 19 0.35 11.16 0.84
N ALA A 20 0.94 11.02 2.03
CA ALA A 20 1.10 12.11 2.99
C ALA A 20 2.23 13.10 2.62
N GLY A 21 2.95 12.86 1.52
CA GLY A 21 4.10 13.65 1.12
C GLY A 21 5.39 13.30 1.88
N GLU A 22 5.38 12.18 2.61
CA GLU A 22 6.58 11.71 3.31
C GLU A 22 7.54 11.01 2.33
N PRO A 23 8.86 11.14 2.55
CA PRO A 23 9.83 10.38 1.80
C PRO A 23 9.66 8.89 2.09
N VAL A 24 9.55 8.10 1.03
CA VAL A 24 9.44 6.65 1.13
C VAL A 24 10.60 5.98 0.41
N PRO A 25 11.04 4.81 0.89
CA PRO A 25 11.96 3.98 0.15
C PRO A 25 11.33 3.48 -1.16
N PHE A 26 12.07 2.64 -1.87
CA PHE A 26 11.58 2.01 -3.08
C PHE A 26 10.44 1.03 -2.78
N VAL A 27 9.26 1.28 -3.34
CA VAL A 27 8.15 0.33 -3.31
C VAL A 27 8.43 -0.83 -4.26
N ASN A 28 8.45 -2.05 -3.73
CA ASN A 28 8.67 -3.26 -4.54
C ASN A 28 7.54 -3.44 -5.57
N ILE A 29 7.93 -3.70 -6.83
CA ILE A 29 7.01 -3.82 -7.97
C ILE A 29 6.07 -5.03 -7.82
N ALA A 30 6.56 -6.15 -7.31
CA ALA A 30 5.77 -7.36 -7.14
C ALA A 30 4.70 -7.15 -6.06
N ASP A 31 5.09 -6.57 -4.92
CA ASP A 31 4.18 -6.28 -3.82
C ASP A 31 3.14 -5.23 -4.21
N ALA A 32 3.55 -4.15 -4.91
CA ALA A 32 2.61 -3.14 -5.41
C ALA A 32 1.64 -3.67 -6.46
N ARG A 33 2.06 -4.62 -7.31
CA ARG A 33 1.17 -5.31 -8.24
C ARG A 33 0.15 -6.17 -7.50
N ALA A 34 0.58 -6.96 -6.52
CA ALA A 34 -0.34 -7.75 -5.71
C ALA A 34 -1.35 -6.85 -4.97
N LEU A 35 -0.90 -5.73 -4.39
CA LEU A 35 -1.81 -4.74 -3.79
C LEU A 35 -2.78 -4.11 -4.80
N THR A 36 -2.38 -3.98 -6.06
CA THR A 36 -3.26 -3.51 -7.14
C THR A 36 -4.33 -4.54 -7.48
N GLU A 37 -3.97 -5.82 -7.54
CA GLU A 37 -4.91 -6.94 -7.75
C GLU A 37 -5.93 -7.05 -6.60
N LEU A 38 -5.50 -6.72 -5.38
CA LEU A 38 -6.36 -6.64 -4.19
C LEU A 38 -7.19 -5.35 -4.10
N GLY A 39 -7.02 -4.40 -5.03
CA GLY A 39 -7.71 -3.10 -5.01
C GLY A 39 -7.25 -2.14 -3.90
N LEU A 40 -6.12 -2.43 -3.25
CA LEU A 40 -5.53 -1.65 -2.16
C LEU A 40 -4.54 -0.59 -2.67
N ALA A 41 -4.01 -0.78 -3.87
CA ALA A 41 -3.18 0.17 -4.59
C ALA A 41 -3.67 0.37 -6.02
N GLU A 42 -3.24 1.46 -6.66
CA GLU A 42 -3.50 1.72 -8.07
C GLU A 42 -2.21 2.16 -8.79
N ARG A 43 -2.09 1.80 -10.07
CA ARG A 43 -0.97 2.23 -10.92
C ARG A 43 -1.18 3.69 -11.34
N SER A 44 -0.16 4.52 -11.11
CA SER A 44 -0.12 5.92 -11.53
C SER A 44 1.07 6.20 -12.46
N ARG A 45 1.17 7.44 -12.97
CA ARG A 45 2.32 7.89 -13.78
C ARG A 45 3.62 7.94 -12.98
N GLU A 46 3.52 8.04 -11.65
CA GLU A 46 4.65 8.15 -10.72
C GLU A 46 4.88 6.84 -9.93
N GLY A 47 4.46 5.71 -10.49
CA GLY A 47 4.53 4.39 -9.84
C GLY A 47 3.17 3.93 -9.35
N TRP A 48 2.97 3.90 -8.04
CA TRP A 48 1.72 3.47 -7.41
C TRP A 48 1.24 4.47 -6.36
N ASN A 49 -0.07 4.47 -6.13
CA ASN A 49 -0.76 5.21 -5.08
C ASN A 49 -1.59 4.24 -4.23
N ILE A 50 -1.78 4.55 -2.95
CA ILE A 50 -2.72 3.82 -2.09
C ILE A 50 -4.17 4.20 -2.44
N THR A 51 -5.08 3.23 -2.46
CA THR A 51 -6.51 3.51 -2.63
C THR A 51 -7.18 3.86 -1.30
N ALA A 52 -8.43 4.33 -1.33
CA ALA A 52 -9.22 4.53 -0.11
C ALA A 52 -9.41 3.21 0.67
N ALA A 53 -9.59 2.08 -0.03
CA ALA A 53 -9.71 0.76 0.57
C ALA A 53 -8.41 0.33 1.25
N GLY A 54 -7.27 0.53 0.58
CA GLY A 54 -5.94 0.29 1.15
C GLY A 54 -5.69 1.07 2.44
N ALA A 55 -6.04 2.37 2.43
CA ALA A 55 -5.89 3.21 3.61
C ALA A 55 -6.79 2.77 4.78
N ALA A 56 -8.04 2.39 4.49
CA ALA A 56 -8.97 1.89 5.50
C ALA A 56 -8.51 0.57 6.12
N LEU A 57 -8.01 -0.36 5.31
CA LEU A 57 -7.43 -1.61 5.79
C LEU A 57 -6.21 -1.35 6.67
N LEU A 58 -5.30 -0.49 6.23
CA LEU A 58 -4.11 -0.14 7.01
C LEU A 58 -4.46 0.48 8.36
N ALA A 59 -5.43 1.39 8.40
CA ALA A 59 -5.92 1.98 9.65
C ALA A 59 -6.53 0.94 10.60
N ARG A 60 -7.24 -0.06 10.06
CA ARG A 60 -7.79 -1.16 10.85
C ARG A 60 -6.70 -2.05 11.45
N LEU A 61 -5.62 -2.31 10.71
CA LEU A 61 -4.48 -3.08 11.17
C LEU A 61 -3.66 -2.36 12.25
N ALA A 62 -3.57 -1.03 12.18
CA ALA A 62 -2.85 -0.22 13.18
C ALA A 62 -3.62 -0.02 14.50
N ALA A 63 -4.93 -0.26 14.49
CA ALA A 63 -5.81 -0.10 15.66
C ALA A 63 -6.05 -1.40 16.45
N GLY A 64 -5.50 -2.52 15.98
CA GLY A 64 -5.55 -3.84 16.63
C GLY A 64 -4.23 -4.22 17.25
#